data_AF-A0A925N533-F1
#
_entry.id   AF-A0A925N533-F1
#
_cell.length_a   1.000
_cell.length_b   1.000
_cell.length_c   1.000
_cell.angle_alpha   90.00
_cell.angle_beta   90.00
_cell.angle_gamma   90.00
#
_symmetry.space_group_name_H-M   'P 1'
#
loop_
_entity.id
_entity.type
_entity.pdbx_description
1 polymer ?
#
loop_
_entity_poly.entity_id
_entity_poly.type
_entity_poly.pdbx_seq_one_letter_code
_entity_poly.pdbx_strand_id
1 'polypeptide(L)' 'MNYRHAFHAGNHADVLKHVVLLALCDALVAKPTPLFALDTHAGRGLYRLKASTALRTGEAEDGIGRLLA' A
#
# COMPACT_ATOMS: atom_id res chain seq x y z
N MET A 1 4.31 -18.10 9.09
CA MET A 1 4.29 -16.71 9.59
C MET A 1 2.85 -16.31 9.86
N ASN A 2 2.56 -15.70 11.02
CA ASN A 2 1.19 -15.36 11.45
C ASN A 2 0.73 -13.96 11.00
N TYR A 3 1.64 -13.10 10.55
CA TYR A 3 1.28 -11.78 10.03
C TYR A 3 0.56 -11.90 8.68
N ARG A 4 -0.57 -11.19 8.54
CA ARG A 4 -1.27 -11.05 7.26
C ARG A 4 -1.56 -9.58 7.01
N HIS A 5 -0.98 -9.03 5.95
CA HIS A 5 -1.18 -7.63 5.59
C HIS A 5 -2.65 -7.27 5.27
N ALA A 6 -3.49 -8.27 4.99
CA ALA A 6 -4.93 -8.06 4.77
C ALA A 6 -5.70 -7.48 5.98
N PHE A 7 -5.14 -7.52 7.19
CA PHE A 7 -5.69 -6.85 8.38
C PHE A 7 -5.28 -5.37 8.48
N HIS A 8 -4.30 -4.92 7.70
CA HIS A 8 -3.70 -3.59 7.83
C HIS A 8 -3.71 -2.80 6.51
N ALA A 9 -4.16 -3.45 5.42
CA ALA A 9 -4.13 -2.88 4.09
C ALA A 9 -4.91 -1.56 4.05
N GLY A 10 -4.28 -0.51 3.54
CA GLY A 10 -4.87 0.82 3.40
C GLY A 10 -4.85 1.67 4.67
N ASN A 11 -4.20 1.25 5.75
CA ASN A 11 -4.03 2.07 6.95
C ASN A 11 -3.11 3.29 6.72
N HIS A 12 -2.91 4.12 7.75
CA HIS A 12 -2.05 5.31 7.67
C HIS A 12 -0.59 5.00 7.28
N ALA A 13 -0.05 3.85 7.70
CA ALA A 13 1.31 3.44 7.32
C ALA A 13 1.39 3.07 5.83
N ASP A 14 0.36 2.40 5.31
CA ASP A 14 0.21 2.14 3.88
C ASP A 14 0.07 3.44 3.08
N VAL A 15 -0.66 4.44 3.60
CA VAL A 15 -0.73 5.76 2.94
C VAL A 15 0.66 6.38 2.84
N LEU A 16 1.39 6.49 3.96
CA LEU A 16 2.74 7.07 3.96
C LEU A 16 3.68 6.32 3.01
N LYS A 17 3.76 4.99 3.13
CA LYS A 17 4.72 4.20 2.35
C LYS A 17 4.43 4.28 0.84
N HIS A 18 3.16 4.25 0.43
CA HIS A 18 2.81 4.28 -0.98
C HIS A 18 2.94 5.69 -1.58
N VAL A 19 2.64 6.76 -0.82
CA VAL A 19 2.89 8.13 -1.29
C VAL A 19 4.38 8.36 -1.53
N VAL A 20 5.24 7.89 -0.63
CA VAL A 20 6.70 7.96 -0.82
C VAL A 20 7.13 7.13 -2.04
N LEU A 21 6.60 5.91 -2.21
CA LEU A 21 6.89 5.07 -3.36
C LEU A 21 6.49 5.74 -4.69
N LEU A 22 5.31 6.37 -4.75
CA LEU A 22 4.85 7.10 -5.94
C LEU A 22 5.78 8.28 -6.26
N ALA A 23 6.18 9.07 -5.26
CA ALA A 23 7.12 10.16 -5.45
C ALA A 23 8.50 9.68 -5.95
N LEU A 24 8.96 8.52 -5.47
CA LEU A 24 10.19 7.88 -5.97
C LEU A 24 10.02 7.41 -7.42
N CYS A 25 8.90 6.79 -7.76
CA CYS A 25 8.58 6.40 -9.13
C CYS A 25 8.63 7.61 -10.06
N ASP A 26 7.94 8.70 -9.72
CA ASP A 26 7.92 9.95 -10.51
C ASP A 26 9.34 10.51 -10.73
N ALA A 27 10.17 10.52 -9.67
CA ALA A 27 11.55 11.00 -9.76
C ALA A 27 12.44 10.09 -10.63
N LEU A 28 12.29 8.76 -10.51
CA LEU A 28 13.13 7.80 -11.21
C LEU A 28 12.79 7.70 -12.70
N VAL A 29 11.51 7.83 -13.08
CA VAL A 29 11.06 7.77 -14.49
C VAL A 29 11.34 9.06 -15.27
N ALA A 30 11.74 10.14 -14.60
CA ALA A 30 12.13 11.39 -15.26
C ALA A 30 13.31 11.20 -16.26
N LYS A 31 14.14 10.17 -16.03
CA LYS A 31 15.17 9.73 -16.98
C LYS A 31 14.63 8.58 -17.84
N PRO A 32 14.68 8.66 -19.19
CA PRO A 32 14.18 7.61 -20.07
C PRO A 32 15.17 6.44 -20.18
N THR A 33 15.51 5.82 -19.04
CA THR A 33 16.35 4.61 -18.96
C THR A 33 15.61 3.50 -18.23
N PRO A 34 15.84 2.22 -18.57
CA PRO A 34 15.23 1.10 -17.87
C PRO A 34 15.50 1.15 -16.36
N LEU A 35 14.51 0.70 -15.58
CA LEU A 35 14.59 0.59 -14.12
C LEU A 35 14.32 -0.86 -13.71
N PHE A 36 14.89 -1.25 -12.58
CA PHE A 36 14.60 -2.51 -11.91
C PHE A 36 13.96 -2.22 -10.55
N ALA A 37 12.81 -2.85 -10.29
CA ALA A 37 12.11 -2.75 -9.01
C ALA A 37 12.22 -4.09 -8.27
N LEU A 38 12.72 -4.05 -7.04
CA LEU A 38 12.79 -5.18 -6.14
C LEU A 38 11.94 -4.89 -4.90
N ASP A 39 10.94 -5.74 -4.67
CA ASP A 39 10.15 -5.72 -3.45
C ASP A 39 10.42 -7.01 -2.67
N THR A 40 11.15 -6.88 -1.56
CA THR A 40 11.54 -8.02 -0.72
C THR A 40 10.36 -8.63 0.03
N HIS A 41 9.26 -7.89 0.20
CA HIS A 41 8.10 -8.27 1.00
C HIS A 41 6.78 -7.84 0.32
N ALA A 42 6.64 -8.18 -0.98
CA ALA A 42 5.56 -7.70 -1.85
C ALA A 42 4.12 -8.08 -1.44
N GLY A 43 3.97 -8.97 -0.46
CA GLY A 43 2.65 -9.44 -0.03
C GLY A 43 1.91 -10.13 -1.17
N ARG A 44 0.63 -9.78 -1.36
CA ARG A 44 -0.22 -10.40 -2.40
C ARG A 44 -0.58 -9.47 -3.57
N GLY A 45 0.00 -8.27 -3.60
CA GLY A 45 -0.33 -7.21 -4.54
C GLY A 45 -1.62 -6.46 -4.19
N LEU A 46 -2.79 -7.12 -4.23
CA LEU A 46 -4.09 -6.46 -4.06
C LEU A 46 -4.88 -6.98 -2.85
N TYR A 47 -5.52 -6.06 -2.14
CA TYR A 47 -6.33 -6.34 -0.94
C TYR A 47 -7.73 -5.74 -1.09
N ARG A 48 -8.76 -6.57 -0.85
CA ARG A 48 -10.16 -6.10 -0.82
C ARG A 48 -10.45 -5.51 0.56
N LEU A 49 -10.61 -4.18 0.66
CA LEU A 49 -10.87 -3.48 1.92
C LEU A 49 -12.25 -3.79 2.53
N LYS A 50 -13.19 -4.32 1.72
CA LYS A 50 -14.50 -4.82 2.17
C LYS A 50 -14.49 -6.30 2.57
N ALA A 51 -13.34 -6.98 2.54
CA ALA A 51 -13.26 -8.37 2.98
C ALA A 51 -13.33 -8.46 4.51
N SER A 52 -13.84 -9.58 5.03
CA SER A 52 -13.96 -9.81 6.47
C SER A 52 -12.65 -9.63 7.24
N THR A 53 -11.50 -9.92 6.64
CA THR A 53 -10.19 -9.69 7.29
C THR A 53 -9.86 -8.22 7.48
N ALA A 54 -10.19 -7.36 6.51
CA ALA A 54 -9.91 -5.93 6.59
C ALA A 54 -10.91 -5.24 7.54
N LEU A 55 -12.18 -5.63 7.47
CA LEU A 55 -13.24 -5.11 8.35
C LEU A 55 -13.06 -5.51 9.82
N ARG A 56 -12.28 -6.55 10.11
CA ARG A 56 -11.99 -6.95 11.51
C ARG A 56 -11.20 -5.90 12.28
N THR A 57 -10.40 -5.08 11.61
CA THR A 57 -9.60 -4.01 12.23
C THR A 57 -10.11 -2.63 11.82
N GLY A 58 -10.65 -2.48 10.60
CA GLY A 58 -11.17 -1.21 10.10
C GLY A 58 -10.10 -0.16 9.81
N GLU A 59 -8.80 -0.49 9.89
CA GLU A 59 -7.72 0.51 9.83
C GLU A 59 -7.70 1.34 8.54
N ALA A 60 -8.27 0.83 7.45
CA ALA A 60 -8.36 1.54 6.18
C ALA A 60 -9.26 2.79 6.24
N GLU A 61 -10.25 2.83 7.15
CA GLU A 61 -11.17 3.96 7.32
C GLU A 61 -10.42 5.21 7.76
N ASP A 62 -9.45 5.07 8.67
CA ASP A 62 -8.60 6.17 9.14
C ASP A 62 -7.33 6.39 8.30
N GLY A 63 -7.11 5.53 7.29
CA GLY A 63 -6.03 5.67 6.31
C GLY A 63 -6.55 6.17 4.97
N ILE A 64 -6.52 5.30 3.96
CA ILE A 64 -6.90 5.62 2.58
C ILE A 64 -8.36 6.11 2.47
N GLY A 65 -9.25 5.67 3.35
CA GLY A 65 -10.64 6.12 3.39
C GLY A 65 -10.78 7.63 3.53
N ARG A 66 -9.88 8.28 4.30
CA ARG A 66 -9.87 9.74 4.48
C ARG A 66 -9.40 10.52 3.26
N LEU A 67 -8.66 9.90 2.34
CA LEU A 67 -8.16 10.53 1.12
C LEU A 67 -9.09 10.35 -0.08
N LEU A 68 -10.00 9.37 -0.02
CA LEU A 68 -10.97 9.08 -1.08
C LEU A 68 -12.33 9.77 -0.86
N ALA A 69 -12.51 10.43 0.28
CA ALA A 69 -13.74 11.11 0.68
C ALA A 69 -13.90 12.48 0.02
#